data_AF-A0A382XBL6-F1
#
_entry.id   AF-A0A382XBL6-F1
#
_cell.length_a   1.000
_cell.length_b   1.000
_cell.length_c   1.000
_cell.angle_alpha   90.00
_cell.angle_beta   90.00
_cell.angle_gamma   90.00
#
_symmetry.space_group_name_H-M   'P 1'
#
loop_
_entity.id
_entity.type
_entity.pdbx_description
1 polymer ?
#
loop_
_entity_poly.entity_id
_entity_poly.type
_entity_poly.pdbx_seq_one_letter_code
_entity_poly.pdbx_strand_id
1 'polypeptide(L)' 'MTALQIALLTLLTAGLTRWFRRGESTRSARDWLASQSPVLAKLVSCPHCLSFWISLSGTAILWALSGLSALEFALFLL' A
#
# COMPACT_ATOMS: atom_id res chain seq x y z
N MET A 1 -4.90 -22.60 -3.43
CA MET A 1 -4.20 -21.83 -2.37
C MET A 1 -4.00 -20.36 -2.75
N THR A 2 -3.68 -20.06 -4.01
CA THR A 2 -3.48 -18.69 -4.53
C THR A 2 -4.69 -17.76 -4.36
N ALA A 3 -5.91 -18.24 -4.62
CA ALA A 3 -7.13 -17.43 -4.47
C ALA A 3 -7.35 -16.91 -3.04
N LEU A 4 -7.01 -17.72 -2.03
CA LEU A 4 -7.13 -17.34 -0.61
C LEU A 4 -6.10 -16.27 -0.24
N GLN A 5 -4.87 -16.36 -0.75
CA GLN A 5 -3.82 -15.36 -0.54
C GLN A 5 -4.20 -14.02 -1.17
N ILE A 6 -4.75 -14.03 -2.39
CA ILE A 6 -5.24 -12.83 -3.08
C ILE A 6 -6.40 -12.20 -2.32
N ALA A 7 -7.36 -13.01 -1.84
CA ALA A 7 -8.47 -12.53 -1.02
C ALA A 7 -7.98 -11.91 0.30
N LEU A 8 -6.98 -12.52 0.95
CA LEU A 8 -6.42 -12.00 2.21
C LEU A 8 -5.69 -10.66 1.98
N LEU A 9 -4.88 -10.58 0.93
CA LEU A 9 -4.17 -9.36 0.52
C LEU A 9 -5.14 -8.23 0.20
N THR A 10 -6.21 -8.51 -0.54
CA THR A 10 -7.20 -7.50 -0.91
C THR A 10 -7.97 -7.00 0.32
N LEU A 11 -8.36 -7.88 1.23
CA LEU A 11 -8.98 -7.50 2.50
C LEU A 11 -8.04 -6.69 3.40
N LEU A 12 -6.77 -7.10 3.52
CA LEU A 12 -5.73 -6.36 4.24
C LEU A 12 -5.52 -4.97 3.64
N THR A 13 -5.38 -4.88 2.31
CA THR A 13 -5.21 -3.60 1.61
C THR A 13 -6.41 -2.69 1.84
N ALA A 14 -7.63 -3.21 1.72
CA ALA A 14 -8.86 -2.45 1.94
C ALA A 14 -8.98 -1.99 3.40
N GLY A 15 -8.65 -2.86 4.36
CA GLY A 15 -8.62 -2.57 5.79
C GLY A 15 -7.62 -1.48 6.15
N LEU A 16 -6.38 -1.62 5.68
CA LEU A 16 -5.31 -0.62 5.87
C LEU A 16 -5.68 0.71 5.21
N THR A 17 -6.25 0.69 4.00
CA THR A 17 -6.70 1.90 3.32
C THR A 17 -7.76 2.64 4.13
N ARG A 18 -8.74 1.89 4.66
CA ARG A 18 -9.82 2.47 5.46
C ARG A 18 -9.32 2.97 6.81
N TRP A 19 -8.47 2.21 7.48
CA TRP A 19 -7.85 2.58 8.76
C TRP A 19 -6.98 3.83 8.60
N PHE A 20 -6.17 3.91 7.54
CA PHE A 20 -5.32 5.07 7.29
C PHE A 20 -6.13 6.31 6.93
N ARG A 21 -7.28 6.19 6.24
CA ARG A 21 -8.11 7.34 5.87
C ARG A 21 -9.05 7.83 6.96
N ARG A 22 -9.62 6.92 7.75
CA ARG A 22 -10.67 7.24 8.75
C ARG A 22 -10.19 7.15 10.19
N GLY A 23 -9.04 6.53 10.44
CA GLY A 23 -8.47 6.44 11.77
C GLY A 23 -8.12 7.82 12.29
N GLU A 24 -8.51 8.08 13.53
CA GLU A 24 -8.17 9.31 14.24
C GLU A 24 -6.68 9.31 14.62
N SER A 25 -6.16 8.14 14.99
CA SER A 25 -4.74 7.90 15.26
C SER A 25 -3.81 8.19 14.07
N THR A 26 -4.31 8.07 12.83
CA THR A 26 -3.52 8.32 11.61
C THR A 26 -3.63 9.76 11.12
N ARG A 27 -4.45 10.61 11.77
CA ARG A 27 -4.68 12.00 11.36
C ARG A 27 -3.40 12.84 11.36
N SER A 28 -2.62 12.79 12.43
CA SER A 28 -1.33 13.49 12.54
C SER A 28 -0.33 13.07 11.47
N ALA A 29 -0.25 11.76 11.16
CA ALA A 29 0.61 11.25 10.09
C ALA A 29 0.15 11.72 8.70
N ARG A 30 -1.17 11.75 8.45
CA ARG A 30 -1.73 12.28 7.18
C ARG A 30 -1.45 13.77 7.01
N ASP A 31 -1.63 14.55 8.07
CA ASP A 31 -1.43 16.00 8.05
C ASP A 31 0.06 16.35 7.87
N TRP A 32 0.95 15.56 8.49
CA TRP A 32 2.40 15.66 8.27
C TRP A 32 2.79 15.27 6.83
N LEU A 33 2.25 14.19 6.27
CA LEU A 33 2.50 13.81 4.87
C LEU A 33 1.99 14.87 3.89
N ALA A 34 0.85 15.49 4.20
CA ALA A 34 0.28 16.55 3.38
C ALA A 34 1.10 17.85 3.42
N SER A 35 1.82 18.12 4.51
CA SER A 35 2.70 19.29 4.61
C SER A 35 4.02 19.14 3.85
N GLN A 36 4.45 17.91 3.55
CA GLN A 36 5.68 17.67 2.78
C GLN A 36 5.51 17.94 1.29
N SER A 37 4.41 17.51 0.67
CA SER A 37 4.12 17.84 -0.73
C SER A 37 2.64 17.68 -1.10
N PRO A 38 2.16 18.45 -2.09
CA PRO A 38 0.80 18.29 -2.62
C PRO A 38 0.58 16.93 -3.29
N VAL A 39 1.63 16.29 -3.80
CA VAL A 39 1.56 14.94 -4.41
C VAL A 39 1.32 13.88 -3.32
N LEU A 40 2.06 13.94 -2.22
CA LEU A 40 1.87 13.05 -1.06
C LEU A 40 0.49 13.25 -0.42
N ALA A 41 0.00 14.49 -0.32
CA ALA A 41 -1.37 14.77 0.10
C ALA A 41 -2.40 14.05 -0.78
N LYS A 42 -2.20 14.05 -2.10
CA LYS A 42 -3.09 13.39 -3.07
C LYS A 42 -3.01 11.87 -3.00
N LEU A 43 -1.81 11.32 -2.83
CA LEU A 43 -1.57 9.90 -2.65
C LEU A 43 -2.29 9.33 -1.42
N VAL A 44 -2.34 10.11 -0.34
CA VAL A 44 -2.96 9.72 0.92
C VAL A 44 -4.49 9.91 0.93
N SER A 45 -4.97 10.98 0.29
CA SER A 45 -6.41 11.31 0.29
C SER A 45 -7.20 10.51 -0.75
N CYS A 46 -6.59 10.18 -1.89
CA CYS A 46 -7.23 9.40 -2.95
C CYS A 46 -7.26 7.90 -2.58
N PRO A 47 -8.45 7.27 -2.47
CA PRO A 47 -8.56 5.86 -2.11
C PRO A 47 -7.84 4.94 -3.09
N HIS A 48 -7.95 5.19 -4.39
CA HIS A 48 -7.33 4.33 -5.41
C HIS A 48 -5.80 4.43 -5.39
N CYS A 49 -5.26 5.63 -5.17
CA CYS A 49 -3.82 5.83 -5.03
C CYS A 49 -3.28 5.09 -3.80
N LEU A 50 -3.90 5.31 -2.64
CA LEU A 50 -3.44 4.70 -1.40
C LEU A 50 -3.53 3.17 -1.46
N SER A 51 -4.66 2.63 -1.94
CA SER A 51 -4.82 1.18 -2.10
C SER A 51 -3.80 0.59 -3.07
N PHE A 52 -3.52 1.26 -4.20
CA PHE A 52 -2.49 0.82 -5.14
C PHE A 52 -1.11 0.72 -4.47
N TRP A 53 -0.68 1.77 -3.76
CA TRP A 53 0.63 1.78 -3.11
C TRP A 53 0.75 0.77 -1.96
N ILE A 54 -0.33 0.56 -1.20
CA ILE A 54 -0.38 -0.46 -0.15
C ILE A 54 -0.30 -1.87 -0.79
N SER A 55 -1.05 -2.14 -1.85
CA SER A 55 -0.99 -3.44 -2.55
C SER A 55 0.37 -3.67 -3.21
N LEU A 56 0.96 -2.65 -3.85
CA LEU A 56 2.29 -2.72 -4.45
C LEU A 56 3.35 -3.05 -3.38
N SER A 57 3.33 -2.33 -2.27
CA SER A 57 4.25 -2.55 -1.15
C SER A 57 4.04 -3.93 -0.51
N GLY A 58 2.80 -4.36 -0.31
CA GLY A 58 2.47 -5.68 0.22
C GLY A 58 2.94 -6.81 -0.70
N THR A 59 2.81 -6.63 -2.01
CA THR A 59 3.31 -7.59 -3.01
C THR A 59 4.83 -7.66 -2.99
N ALA A 60 5.51 -6.51 -2.92
CA ALA A 60 6.97 -6.44 -2.80
C ALA A 60 7.49 -7.14 -1.53
N ILE A 61 6.81 -6.95 -0.38
CA ILE A 61 7.16 -7.61 0.87
C ILE A 61 6.99 -9.13 0.76
N LEU A 62 5.89 -9.60 0.19
CA LEU A 62 5.66 -11.03 0.00
C LEU A 62 6.68 -11.67 -0.94
N TRP A 63 7.10 -10.95 -1.97
CA TRP A 63 8.17 -11.39 -2.87
C TRP A 63 9.53 -11.45 -2.19
N ALA A 64 9.88 -10.43 -1.42
CA ALA A 64 11.11 -10.42 -0.62
C ALA A 64 11.14 -11.58 0.40
N LEU A 65 10.01 -11.85 1.06
CA LEU A 65 9.86 -13.01 1.95
C LEU A 65 9.94 -14.35 1.23
N SER A 66 9.61 -14.38 -0.07
CA SER A 66 9.73 -15.57 -0.93
C SER A 66 11.14 -15.79 -1.46
N GLY A 67 12.10 -14.91 -1.13
CA GLY A 67 13.50 -15.01 -1.55
C GLY A 67 13.80 -14.52 -2.97
N LEU A 68 12.83 -13.86 -3.62
CA LEU A 68 13.02 -13.25 -4.93
C LEU A 68 13.83 -11.96 -4.80
N SER A 69 14.78 -11.77 -5.71
CA SER A 69 15.66 -10.61 -5.73
C SER A 69 14.91 -9.35 -6.17
N ALA A 70 15.35 -8.18 -5.70
CA ALA A 70 14.76 -6.89 -6.09
C ALA A 70 14.78 -6.66 -7.62
N LEU A 71 15.72 -7.30 -8.33
CA LEU A 71 15.86 -7.26 -9.78
C LEU A 71 14.70 -8.00 -10.48
N GLU A 72 14.32 -9.17 -9.97
CA GLU A 72 13.20 -9.96 -10.53
C GLU A 72 11.86 -9.24 -10.35
N PHE A 73 11.69 -8.53 -9.24
CA PHE A 73 10.51 -7.70 -9.01
C PHE A 73 10.47 -6.49 -9.96
N ALA A 74 11.61 -5.83 -10.19
CA ALA A 74 11.69 -4.70 -11.13
C ALA A 74 11.39 -5.12 -12.58
N LEU A 75 11.85 -6.31 -12.99
CA LEU A 75 11.55 -6.89 -14.30
C LEU A 75 10.07 -7.25 -14.48
N PHE A 76 9.36 -7.63 -13.41
CA PHE A 76 7.93 -7.93 -13.47
C PHE A 76 7.05 -6.68 -13.62
N LEU A 77 7.56 -5.50 -13.22
CA LEU A 77 6.85 -4.22 -13.30
C LEU A 77 7.03 -3.47 -14.64
N LEU A 78 7.97 -3.92 -15.48
CA LEU A 78 8.30 -3.37 -16.80
C LEU A 78 7.50 -4.05 -17.91
#